data_AF-A0A0C1QKZ8-F1
#
_entry.id   AF-A0A0C1QKZ8-F1
#
_cell.length_a   1.000
_cell.length_b   1.000
_cell.length_c   1.000
_cell.angle_alpha   90.00
_cell.angle_beta   90.00
_cell.angle_gamma   90.00
#
_symmetry.space_group_name_H-M   'P 1'
#
loop_
_entity.id
_entity.type
_entity.pdbx_description
1 polymer ?
#
loop_
_entity_poly.entity_id
_entity_poly.type
_entity_poly.pdbx_seq_one_letter_code
_entity_poly.pdbx_strand_id
1 'polypeptide(L)'
;MLGKGLWLAVCAVILLGTPATAGTIAFVAPTPNTWVGRSDHLVLKLNNPEITAVRINVNGVVGDMLAISSPEYRKAFQDFLIVQPLWDQGRNEVSVEAYAGKERVETTVATVYYAPGRDGATVPPEFKPFAFHVADTESRCAGCHNMAPSPAQLLSTQERENPCFGCHRGMLKVAFVHGPAGTYSCVYCHKEKASPKYSVPKRDSALCVECHEDKSTDFAKRKYVHGPIAGGMCEVCHDPHGSANRAQLRMPINTLCLSCHEAVARRPHILRTPSGEGHPVSGRKDPSASASGRDMSCISCHNPHAADVRYFFVNNAEERMALCQMCHNK
;
A
#
# COMPACT_ATOMS: atom_id res chain seq x y z
N MET A 1 64.76 -27.24 64.99
CA MET A 1 63.35 -27.43 65.39
C MET A 1 62.47 -27.00 64.23
N LEU A 2 61.46 -27.82 63.92
CA LEU A 2 60.59 -27.75 62.75
C LEU A 2 59.77 -26.46 62.67
N GLY A 3 59.42 -26.03 61.45
CA GLY A 3 58.27 -25.16 61.22
C GLY A 3 58.01 -24.80 59.75
N LYS A 4 57.26 -25.66 59.04
CA LYS A 4 56.12 -25.39 58.12
C LYS A 4 56.14 -24.01 57.40
N GLY A 5 56.27 -23.88 56.08
CA GLY A 5 55.37 -24.40 55.04
C GLY A 5 54.20 -23.45 54.78
N LEU A 6 54.29 -22.56 53.78
CA LEU A 6 53.12 -21.90 53.19
C LEU A 6 53.34 -21.66 51.69
N TRP A 7 52.65 -22.45 50.87
CA TRP A 7 52.59 -22.32 49.42
C TRP A 7 51.66 -21.15 49.07
N LEU A 8 52.16 -20.19 48.30
CA LEU A 8 51.35 -19.15 47.66
C LEU A 8 50.57 -19.78 46.50
N ALA A 9 49.29 -20.10 46.74
CA ALA A 9 48.35 -20.41 45.68
C ALA A 9 47.97 -19.10 44.96
N VAL A 10 48.48 -18.92 43.75
CA VAL A 10 48.00 -17.90 42.81
C VAL A 10 46.62 -18.33 42.34
N CYS A 11 45.57 -17.84 42.99
CA CYS A 11 44.21 -17.90 42.46
C CYS A 11 44.12 -16.96 41.25
N ALA A 12 44.43 -17.49 40.07
CA ALA A 12 43.96 -16.94 38.82
C ALA A 12 42.43 -17.03 38.82
N VAL A 13 41.77 -15.96 39.23
CA VAL A 13 40.34 -15.76 38.97
C VAL A 13 40.22 -15.61 37.47
N ILE A 14 39.93 -16.72 36.80
CA ILE A 14 39.41 -16.73 35.44
C ILE A 14 38.05 -16.03 35.54
N LEU A 15 38.05 -14.74 35.26
CA LEU A 15 36.85 -14.00 34.91
C LEU A 15 36.28 -14.69 33.67
N LEU A 16 35.37 -15.63 33.90
CA LEU A 16 34.47 -16.16 32.88
C LEU A 16 33.76 -14.94 32.28
N GLY A 17 34.20 -14.57 31.08
CA GLY A 17 33.56 -13.51 30.33
C GLY A 17 32.09 -13.85 30.15
N THR A 18 31.21 -12.93 30.55
CA THR A 18 29.85 -12.89 30.02
C THR A 18 29.96 -12.59 28.53
N PRO A 19 29.62 -13.50 27.62
CA PRO A 19 29.57 -13.15 26.21
C PRO A 19 28.24 -12.44 25.94
N ALA A 20 28.36 -11.34 25.18
CA ALA A 20 27.32 -10.65 24.43
C ALA A 20 26.15 -10.05 25.23
N THR A 21 26.19 -8.74 25.40
CA THR A 21 24.95 -7.95 25.31
C THR A 21 24.34 -8.23 23.93
N ALA A 22 23.32 -9.09 23.89
CA ALA A 22 22.47 -9.29 22.72
C ALA A 22 21.91 -7.94 22.29
N GLY A 23 22.07 -7.58 21.02
CA GLY A 23 21.38 -6.41 20.48
C GLY A 23 19.89 -6.71 20.44
N THR A 24 19.06 -5.77 20.91
CA THR A 24 17.61 -5.90 20.90
C THR A 24 17.11 -6.14 19.47
N ILE A 25 16.12 -7.02 19.28
CA ILE A 25 15.47 -7.25 17.99
C ILE A 25 14.90 -5.92 17.47
N ALA A 26 15.32 -5.51 16.29
CA ALA A 26 14.89 -4.28 15.67
C ALA A 26 13.78 -4.52 14.64
N PHE A 27 12.67 -3.80 14.78
CA PHE A 27 11.62 -3.71 13.77
C PHE A 27 12.07 -2.77 12.65
N VAL A 28 12.34 -3.32 11.47
CA VAL A 28 12.88 -2.57 10.31
C VAL A 28 11.75 -2.06 9.42
N ALA A 29 10.75 -2.89 9.15
CA ALA A 29 9.60 -2.51 8.32
C ALA A 29 8.37 -3.35 8.70
N PRO A 30 7.26 -2.75 9.15
CA PRO A 30 7.16 -1.37 9.64
C PRO A 30 7.95 -1.16 10.94
N THR A 31 8.36 0.08 11.19
CA THR A 31 8.95 0.49 12.48
C THR A 31 7.86 0.70 13.54
N PRO A 32 8.18 0.62 14.85
CA PRO A 32 7.18 0.78 15.90
C PRO A 32 6.49 2.15 15.85
N ASN A 33 5.23 2.20 16.23
CA ASN A 33 4.38 3.40 16.22
C ASN A 33 4.27 4.06 14.83
N THR A 34 4.27 3.23 13.78
CA THR A 34 3.95 3.68 12.42
C THR A 34 2.68 3.03 11.90
N TRP A 35 2.10 3.63 10.86
CA TRP A 35 0.99 3.05 10.12
C TRP A 35 1.38 2.65 8.70
N VAL A 36 0.75 1.58 8.23
CA VAL A 36 0.95 1.00 6.90
C VAL A 36 -0.37 0.86 6.17
N GLY A 37 -0.42 1.33 4.92
CA GLY A 37 -1.60 1.24 4.05
C GLY A 37 -1.62 0.02 3.13
N ARG A 38 -0.45 -0.54 2.85
CA ARG A 38 -0.25 -1.85 2.22
C ARG A 38 0.84 -2.52 3.04
N SER A 39 0.55 -3.66 3.65
CA SER A 39 1.52 -4.31 4.53
C SER A 39 1.77 -5.71 4.03
N ASP A 40 2.70 -5.79 3.08
CA ASP A 40 3.06 -7.06 2.47
C ASP A 40 4.11 -7.80 3.33
N HIS A 41 4.84 -7.12 4.21
CA HIS A 41 5.96 -7.70 4.96
C HIS A 41 6.16 -7.08 6.34
N LEU A 42 6.53 -7.92 7.31
CA LEU A 42 7.20 -7.55 8.56
C LEU A 42 8.67 -8.00 8.45
N VAL A 43 9.58 -7.05 8.56
CA VAL A 43 11.03 -7.24 8.49
C VAL A 43 11.63 -6.92 9.84
N LEU A 44 12.33 -7.90 10.39
CA LEU A 44 13.00 -7.84 11.68
C LEU A 44 14.50 -8.02 11.46
N LYS A 45 15.32 -7.30 12.23
CA LYS A 45 16.76 -7.54 12.33
C LYS A 45 17.05 -8.04 13.73
N LEU A 46 17.60 -9.24 13.83
CA LEU A 46 17.68 -9.99 15.08
C LEU A 46 18.85 -9.56 15.95
N ASN A 47 19.92 -9.00 15.36
CA ASN A 47 21.08 -8.44 16.06
C ASN A 47 21.77 -9.39 17.07
N ASN A 48 21.48 -10.69 17.00
CA ASN A 48 22.06 -11.71 17.87
C ASN A 48 22.22 -13.03 17.08
N PRO A 49 23.47 -13.46 16.83
CA PRO A 49 23.77 -14.67 16.05
C PRO A 49 23.44 -15.98 16.78
N GLU A 50 23.19 -15.94 18.09
CA GLU A 50 22.78 -17.11 18.89
C GLU A 50 21.30 -17.45 18.70
N ILE A 51 20.50 -16.53 18.14
CA ILE A 51 19.08 -16.80 17.88
C ILE A 51 18.98 -17.89 16.81
N THR A 52 18.30 -18.97 17.17
CA THR A 52 18.06 -20.13 16.30
C THR A 52 16.61 -20.23 15.84
N ALA A 53 15.68 -19.68 16.61
CA ALA A 53 14.27 -19.67 16.25
C ALA A 53 13.56 -18.40 16.74
N VAL A 54 12.49 -18.04 16.05
CA VAL A 54 11.64 -16.89 16.39
C VAL A 54 10.17 -17.32 16.35
N ARG A 55 9.38 -16.80 17.28
CA ARG A 55 7.93 -16.93 17.27
C ARG A 55 7.30 -15.55 17.30
N ILE A 56 6.36 -15.32 16.38
CA ILE A 56 5.71 -14.03 16.21
C ILE A 56 4.25 -14.18 16.62
N ASN A 57 3.77 -13.24 17.42
CA ASN A 57 2.37 -13.13 17.78
C ASN A 57 1.85 -11.79 17.27
N VAL A 58 0.65 -11.80 16.68
CA VAL A 58 -0.07 -10.59 16.28
C VAL A 58 -1.45 -10.63 16.94
N ASN A 59 -1.77 -9.63 17.77
CA ASN A 59 -3.07 -9.50 18.46
C ASN A 59 -3.52 -10.75 19.25
N GLY A 60 -2.57 -11.47 19.86
CA GLY A 60 -2.84 -12.71 20.59
C GLY A 60 -2.81 -13.97 19.73
N VAL A 61 -2.80 -13.86 18.39
CA VAL A 61 -2.66 -14.99 17.48
C VAL A 61 -1.18 -15.39 17.41
N VAL A 62 -0.85 -16.51 18.04
CA VAL A 62 0.50 -17.07 18.07
C VAL A 62 0.79 -17.79 16.75
N GLY A 63 1.81 -17.33 16.03
CA GLY A 63 2.32 -18.01 14.84
C GLY A 63 3.20 -19.21 15.16
N ASP A 64 3.50 -19.99 14.12
CA ASP A 64 4.40 -21.13 14.22
C ASP A 64 5.83 -20.71 14.61
N MET A 65 6.58 -21.66 15.16
CA MET A 65 7.99 -21.46 15.46
C MET A 65 8.81 -21.50 14.17
N LEU A 66 9.48 -20.39 13.86
CA LEU A 66 10.28 -20.21 12.66
C LEU A 66 11.74 -20.54 12.98
N ALA A 67 12.26 -21.64 12.45
CA ALA A 67 13.67 -21.99 12.55
C ALA A 67 14.50 -21.16 11.56
N ILE A 68 15.54 -20.47 12.06
CA ILE A 68 16.37 -19.53 11.30
C ILE A 68 17.88 -19.78 11.50
N SER A 69 18.23 -20.89 12.16
CA SER A 69 19.61 -21.29 12.43
C SER A 69 20.30 -21.99 11.26
N SER A 70 19.58 -22.35 10.18
CA SER A 70 20.21 -23.13 9.12
C SER A 70 21.31 -22.32 8.41
N PRO A 71 22.42 -22.97 8.03
CA PRO A 71 23.48 -22.31 7.27
C PRO A 71 22.95 -21.65 5.98
N GLU A 72 21.99 -22.29 5.31
CA GLU A 72 21.36 -21.79 4.10
C GLU A 72 20.58 -20.50 4.37
N TYR A 73 19.83 -20.45 5.48
CA TYR A 73 19.09 -19.26 5.87
C TYR A 73 20.03 -18.10 6.18
N ARG A 74 21.05 -18.33 7.02
CA ARG A 74 22.02 -17.28 7.39
C ARG A 74 22.82 -16.78 6.20
N LYS A 75 23.12 -17.65 5.23
CA LYS A 75 23.76 -17.24 3.99
C LYS A 75 22.87 -16.34 3.14
N ALA A 76 21.56 -16.60 3.10
CA ALA A 76 20.61 -15.87 2.28
C ALA A 76 20.11 -14.56 2.93
N PHE A 77 19.81 -14.59 4.22
CA PHE A 77 19.12 -13.52 4.93
C PHE A 77 19.94 -12.90 6.07
N GLN A 78 21.16 -13.40 6.32
CA GLN A 78 22.01 -12.95 7.43
C GLN A 78 21.25 -13.05 8.76
N ASP A 79 21.07 -11.92 9.46
CA ASP A 79 20.32 -11.79 10.70
C ASP A 79 18.94 -11.14 10.48
N PHE A 80 18.43 -11.10 9.25
CA PHE A 80 17.08 -10.64 8.94
C PHE A 80 16.06 -11.76 8.98
N LEU A 81 14.87 -11.43 9.46
CA LEU A 81 13.67 -12.25 9.34
C LEU A 81 12.59 -11.45 8.59
N ILE A 82 12.14 -11.98 7.45
CA ILE A 82 11.11 -11.38 6.61
C ILE A 82 9.90 -12.33 6.58
N VAL A 83 8.77 -11.86 7.09
CA VAL A 83 7.52 -12.63 7.14
C VAL A 83 6.35 -11.80 6.62
N GLN A 84 5.24 -12.44 6.29
CA GLN A 84 4.02 -11.77 5.85
C GLN A 84 2.90 -11.99 6.88
N PRO A 85 2.78 -11.12 7.89
CA PRO A 85 1.73 -11.26 8.89
C PRO A 85 0.37 -10.83 8.32
N LEU A 86 -0.69 -11.41 8.87
CA LEU A 86 -2.06 -10.91 8.67
C LEU A 86 -2.31 -9.77 9.66
N TRP A 87 -2.81 -8.65 9.15
CA TRP A 87 -3.09 -7.46 9.96
C TRP A 87 -4.59 -7.27 10.12
N ASP A 88 -5.02 -7.00 11.34
CA ASP A 88 -6.37 -6.53 11.62
C ASP A 88 -6.46 -5.03 11.30
N GLN A 89 -7.61 -4.57 10.83
CA GLN A 89 -7.82 -3.13 10.62
C GLN A 89 -7.69 -2.39 11.96
N GLY A 90 -6.88 -1.34 11.98
CA GLY A 90 -6.62 -0.53 13.17
C GLY A 90 -5.31 -0.88 13.87
N ARG A 91 -5.32 -0.83 15.21
CA ARG A 91 -4.13 -1.04 16.03
C ARG A 91 -3.79 -2.53 16.11
N ASN A 92 -2.54 -2.87 15.81
CA ASN A 92 -1.99 -4.22 15.93
C ASN A 92 -0.82 -4.22 16.90
N GLU A 93 -0.84 -5.14 17.87
CA GLU A 93 0.27 -5.43 18.75
C GLU A 93 1.03 -6.65 18.23
N VAL A 94 2.34 -6.50 18.03
CA VAL A 94 3.23 -7.54 17.53
C VAL A 94 4.24 -7.86 18.61
N SER A 95 4.27 -9.10 19.08
CA SER A 95 5.32 -9.58 19.98
C SER A 95 6.19 -10.61 19.27
N VAL A 96 7.51 -10.43 19.37
CA VAL A 96 8.52 -11.31 18.79
C VAL A 96 9.29 -11.95 19.94
N GLU A 97 9.17 -13.26 20.05
CA GLU A 97 9.95 -14.06 20.99
C GLU A 97 11.11 -14.73 20.26
N ALA A 98 12.34 -14.49 20.71
CA ALA A 98 13.53 -15.13 20.16
C ALA A 98 14.06 -16.24 21.08
N TYR A 99 14.58 -17.29 20.45
CA TYR A 99 15.04 -18.50 21.11
C TYR A 99 16.46 -18.86 20.68
N ALA A 100 17.29 -19.26 21.64
CA ALA A 100 18.55 -19.95 21.42
C ALA A 100 18.38 -21.42 21.85
N GLY A 101 18.30 -22.33 20.87
CA GLY A 101 17.87 -23.69 21.09
C GLY A 101 16.42 -23.74 21.62
N LYS A 102 16.25 -24.19 22.87
CA LYS A 102 14.94 -24.29 23.55
C LYS A 102 14.68 -23.14 24.52
N GLU A 103 15.68 -22.33 24.81
CA GLU A 103 15.58 -21.25 25.79
C GLU A 103 15.14 -19.96 25.10
N ARG A 104 14.18 -19.27 25.70
CA ARG A 104 13.76 -17.94 25.24
C ARG A 104 14.75 -16.92 25.75
N VAL A 105 15.44 -16.25 24.84
CA VAL A 105 16.52 -15.29 25.16
C VAL A 105 16.06 -13.85 25.17
N GLU A 106 15.02 -13.51 24.40
CA GLU A 106 14.51 -12.15 24.29
C GLU A 106 13.03 -12.14 23.92
N THR A 107 12.31 -11.08 24.31
CA THR A 107 10.98 -10.78 23.80
C THR A 107 10.87 -9.27 23.55
N THR A 108 10.44 -8.91 22.34
CA THR A 108 10.30 -7.52 21.92
C THR A 108 8.89 -7.29 21.40
N VAL A 109 8.28 -6.19 21.82
CA VAL A 109 6.90 -5.83 21.45
C VAL A 109 6.93 -4.53 20.67
N ALA A 110 6.12 -4.43 19.62
CA ALA A 110 5.87 -3.20 18.89
C ALA A 110 4.40 -3.06 18.56
N THR A 111 3.96 -1.82 18.39
CA THR A 111 2.62 -1.50 17.90
C THR A 111 2.70 -0.94 16.49
N VAL A 112 1.84 -1.42 15.62
CA VAL A 112 1.72 -1.00 14.22
C VAL A 112 0.25 -0.74 13.93
N TYR A 113 -0.06 0.33 13.21
CA TYR A 113 -1.44 0.61 12.80
C TYR A 113 -1.65 0.22 11.34
N TYR A 114 -2.60 -0.66 11.06
CA TYR A 114 -2.95 -1.04 9.71
C TYR A 114 -4.21 -0.30 9.25
N ALA A 115 -4.04 0.56 8.25
CA ALA A 115 -5.13 1.38 7.71
C ALA A 115 -5.15 1.22 6.19
N PRO A 116 -5.87 0.23 5.64
CA PRO A 116 -5.94 0.02 4.21
C PRO A 116 -6.53 1.27 3.53
N GLY A 117 -5.67 2.04 2.87
CA GLY A 117 -5.97 3.40 2.42
C GLY A 117 -4.67 4.18 2.17
N ARG A 118 -4.75 5.35 1.54
CA ARG A 118 -3.55 6.18 1.25
C ARG A 118 -3.49 7.49 2.04
N ASP A 119 -4.60 7.92 2.63
CA ASP A 119 -4.75 9.23 3.27
C ASP A 119 -4.56 9.19 4.78
N GLY A 120 -4.65 8.01 5.40
CA GLY A 120 -4.48 7.85 6.84
C GLY A 120 -5.49 8.68 7.65
N ALA A 121 -6.62 9.08 7.05
CA ALA A 121 -7.56 10.03 7.65
C ALA A 121 -8.16 9.52 8.97
N THR A 122 -8.22 8.20 9.14
CA THR A 122 -8.71 7.51 10.34
C THR A 122 -7.58 7.04 11.25
N VAL A 123 -6.32 7.37 10.93
CA VAL A 123 -5.16 6.95 11.71
C VAL A 123 -4.96 7.89 12.89
N PRO A 124 -4.85 7.35 14.12
CA PRO A 124 -4.56 8.15 15.30
C PRO A 124 -3.22 8.90 15.18
N PRO A 125 -3.12 10.16 15.64
CA PRO A 125 -1.93 11.01 15.45
C PRO A 125 -0.62 10.43 16.01
N GLU A 126 -0.70 9.51 16.97
CA GLU A 126 0.48 8.83 17.52
C GLU A 126 1.18 7.90 16.51
N PHE A 127 0.49 7.46 15.45
CA PHE A 127 1.07 6.62 14.41
C PHE A 127 1.53 7.47 13.22
N LYS A 128 2.83 7.49 12.95
CA LYS A 128 3.39 8.20 11.79
C LYS A 128 3.31 7.34 10.53
N PRO A 129 3.18 7.92 9.32
CA PRO A 129 3.27 7.13 8.09
C PRO A 129 4.60 6.38 8.01
N PHE A 130 4.54 5.07 7.77
CA PHE A 130 5.75 4.29 7.54
C PHE A 130 6.37 4.66 6.18
N ALA A 131 7.67 4.94 6.18
CA ALA A 131 8.45 5.23 4.98
C ALA A 131 9.66 4.30 4.91
N PHE A 132 9.70 3.45 3.88
CA PHE A 132 10.81 2.52 3.67
C PHE A 132 12.07 3.22 3.15
N HIS A 133 11.92 4.13 2.19
CA HIS A 133 13.03 4.85 1.54
C HIS A 133 13.54 6.01 2.39
N VAL A 134 14.18 5.67 3.52
CA VAL A 134 14.91 6.55 4.42
C VAL A 134 16.32 6.03 4.62
N ALA A 135 17.27 6.92 4.93
CA ALA A 135 18.70 6.59 4.96
C ALA A 135 19.05 5.39 5.86
N ASP A 136 18.48 5.31 7.06
CA ASP A 136 18.70 4.19 7.99
C ASP A 136 18.23 2.86 7.40
N THR A 137 16.98 2.76 6.92
CA THR A 137 16.44 1.54 6.32
C THR A 137 17.18 1.14 5.05
N GLU A 138 17.49 2.07 4.14
CA GLU A 138 18.23 1.77 2.91
C GLU A 138 19.64 1.23 3.22
N SER A 139 20.34 1.79 4.20
CA SER A 139 21.68 1.35 4.59
C SER A 139 21.71 -0.11 5.07
N ARG A 140 20.64 -0.56 5.76
CA ARG A 140 20.50 -1.93 6.27
C ARG A 140 20.33 -2.96 5.14
N CYS A 141 19.77 -2.54 4.01
CA CYS A 141 19.48 -3.42 2.88
C CYS A 141 20.53 -3.31 1.76
N ALA A 142 21.34 -2.25 1.73
CA ALA A 142 22.35 -1.99 0.70
C ALA A 142 23.41 -3.10 0.56
N GLY A 143 23.62 -3.92 1.60
CA GLY A 143 24.53 -5.07 1.54
C GLY A 143 24.05 -6.22 0.65
N CYS A 144 22.74 -6.29 0.36
CA CYS A 144 22.14 -7.34 -0.46
C CYS A 144 21.36 -6.79 -1.67
N HIS A 145 20.83 -5.57 -1.57
CA HIS A 145 19.97 -4.95 -2.57
C HIS A 145 20.58 -3.67 -3.12
N ASN A 146 20.28 -3.38 -4.39
CA ASN A 146 20.65 -2.10 -5.01
C ASN A 146 19.76 -0.96 -4.49
N MET A 147 20.19 -0.32 -3.39
CA MET A 147 19.50 0.82 -2.77
C MET A 147 19.94 2.19 -3.33
N ALA A 148 20.96 2.21 -4.18
CA ALA A 148 21.47 3.40 -4.86
C ALA A 148 21.57 3.15 -6.38
N PRO A 149 20.43 2.89 -7.04
CA PRO A 149 20.43 2.57 -8.47
C PRO A 149 20.92 3.74 -9.32
N SER A 150 21.58 3.44 -10.42
CA SER A 150 22.01 4.45 -11.37
C SER A 150 20.81 5.07 -12.10
N PRO A 151 20.95 6.29 -12.67
CA PRO A 151 19.90 6.90 -13.48
C PRO A 151 19.41 6.00 -14.63
N ALA A 152 20.31 5.23 -15.25
CA ALA A 152 19.96 4.29 -16.30
C ALA A 152 19.07 3.14 -15.79
N GLN A 153 19.33 2.62 -14.59
CA GLN A 153 18.49 1.60 -13.96
C GLN A 153 17.11 2.16 -13.58
N LEU A 154 17.07 3.39 -13.07
CA LEU A 154 15.83 4.08 -12.69
C LEU A 154 14.90 4.37 -13.89
N LEU A 155 15.49 4.57 -15.07
CA LEU A 155 14.77 4.83 -16.33
C LEU A 155 14.47 3.56 -17.13
N SER A 156 14.94 2.38 -16.69
CA SER A 156 14.75 1.15 -17.44
C SER A 156 13.28 0.73 -17.45
N THR A 157 12.76 0.48 -18.65
CA THR A 157 11.43 -0.11 -18.87
C THR A 157 11.48 -1.63 -18.97
N GLN A 158 12.63 -2.24 -18.68
CA GLN A 158 12.80 -3.69 -18.64
C GLN A 158 12.61 -4.20 -17.21
N GLU A 159 11.72 -5.17 -17.05
CA GLU A 159 11.34 -5.72 -15.73
C GLU A 159 12.55 -6.15 -14.89
N ARG A 160 13.47 -6.90 -15.50
CA ARG A 160 14.63 -7.49 -14.81
C ARG A 160 15.68 -6.46 -14.41
N GLU A 161 15.67 -5.29 -15.04
CA GLU A 161 16.66 -4.23 -14.82
C GLU A 161 16.12 -3.12 -13.93
N ASN A 162 14.80 -3.06 -13.72
CA ASN A 162 14.16 -2.03 -12.93
C ASN A 162 14.20 -2.38 -11.42
N PRO A 163 14.97 -1.65 -10.61
CA PRO A 163 15.15 -1.94 -9.19
C PRO A 163 13.87 -1.72 -8.37
N CYS A 164 13.02 -0.77 -8.80
CA CYS A 164 11.75 -0.48 -8.14
C CYS A 164 10.80 -1.67 -8.30
N PHE A 165 10.69 -2.23 -9.50
CA PHE A 165 9.84 -3.39 -9.75
C PHE A 165 10.26 -4.62 -8.94
N GLY A 166 11.57 -4.86 -8.78
CA GLY A 166 12.09 -5.99 -8.00
C GLY A 166 11.50 -6.08 -6.58
N CYS A 167 11.30 -4.93 -5.93
CA CYS A 167 10.69 -4.85 -4.59
C CYS A 167 9.17 -4.62 -4.65
N HIS A 168 8.67 -3.80 -5.58
CA HIS A 168 7.28 -3.35 -5.61
C HIS A 168 6.35 -4.10 -6.57
N ARG A 169 6.79 -5.21 -7.18
CA ARG A 169 6.01 -6.06 -8.10
C ARG A 169 4.57 -6.35 -7.65
N GLY A 170 4.34 -6.50 -6.34
CA GLY A 170 3.00 -6.73 -5.77
C GLY A 170 1.99 -5.64 -6.14
N MET A 171 2.43 -4.38 -6.27
CA MET A 171 1.56 -3.26 -6.58
C MET A 171 0.95 -3.32 -7.98
N LEU A 172 1.61 -4.03 -8.91
CA LEU A 172 1.18 -4.19 -10.30
C LEU A 172 0.41 -5.50 -10.55
N LYS A 173 0.21 -6.33 -9.51
CA LYS A 173 -0.59 -7.57 -9.58
C LYS A 173 -2.09 -7.25 -9.51
N VAL A 174 -2.58 -6.47 -10.47
CA VAL A 174 -3.97 -6.04 -10.58
C VAL A 174 -4.46 -6.17 -12.02
N ALA A 175 -5.77 -6.30 -12.21
CA ALA A 175 -6.36 -6.53 -13.52
C ALA A 175 -6.14 -5.36 -14.50
N PHE A 176 -6.13 -4.12 -14.01
CA PHE A 176 -6.01 -2.92 -14.84
C PHE A 176 -4.83 -2.08 -14.35
N VAL A 177 -3.63 -2.40 -14.83
CA VAL A 177 -2.40 -1.63 -14.58
C VAL A 177 -2.42 -0.32 -15.38
N HIS A 178 -1.96 0.77 -14.78
CA HIS A 178 -1.81 2.04 -15.48
C HIS A 178 -0.55 2.01 -16.36
N GLY A 179 -0.61 2.56 -17.58
CA GLY A 179 0.45 2.45 -18.60
C GLY A 179 1.87 2.74 -18.07
N PRO A 180 2.14 3.92 -17.49
CA PRO A 180 3.46 4.24 -16.94
C PRO A 180 3.95 3.28 -15.85
N ALA A 181 3.03 2.74 -15.03
CA ALA A 181 3.37 1.75 -14.03
C ALA A 181 3.68 0.38 -14.66
N GLY A 182 2.92 -0.01 -15.70
CA GLY A 182 3.11 -1.23 -16.46
C GLY A 182 4.38 -1.25 -17.31
N THR A 183 4.91 -0.08 -17.68
CA THR A 183 6.21 0.09 -18.34
C THR A 183 7.35 0.41 -17.38
N TYR A 184 7.13 0.25 -16.07
CA TYR A 184 8.12 0.48 -15.00
C TYR A 184 8.71 1.90 -15.00
N SER A 185 7.98 2.86 -15.55
CA SER A 185 8.35 4.27 -15.67
C SER A 185 8.09 5.03 -14.35
N CYS A 186 8.58 4.48 -13.23
CA CYS A 186 8.27 4.96 -11.88
C CYS A 186 8.73 6.41 -11.66
N VAL A 187 9.91 6.77 -12.17
CA VAL A 187 10.57 8.05 -11.88
C VAL A 187 10.00 9.27 -12.60
N TYR A 188 9.02 9.06 -13.48
CA TYR A 188 8.23 10.15 -14.04
C TYR A 188 7.41 10.85 -12.96
N CYS A 189 6.81 10.07 -12.05
CA CYS A 189 6.06 10.60 -10.91
C CYS A 189 6.91 10.65 -9.63
N HIS A 190 7.69 9.60 -9.36
CA HIS A 190 8.48 9.44 -8.14
C HIS A 190 9.85 10.10 -8.28
N LYS A 191 10.23 11.01 -7.37
CA LYS A 191 11.48 11.77 -7.51
C LYS A 191 12.53 11.32 -6.51
N GLU A 192 13.72 10.98 -7.01
CA GLU A 192 14.86 10.54 -6.19
C GLU A 192 15.19 11.53 -5.07
N LYS A 193 15.19 12.83 -5.37
CA LYS A 193 15.51 13.90 -4.40
C LYS A 193 14.32 14.34 -3.53
N ALA A 194 13.22 13.59 -3.53
CA ALA A 194 12.09 13.87 -2.64
C ALA A 194 12.39 13.42 -1.20
N SER A 195 11.56 13.86 -0.25
CA SER A 195 11.64 13.41 1.14
C SER A 195 10.26 12.91 1.61
N PRO A 196 10.10 11.63 1.98
CA PRO A 196 11.06 10.52 1.84
C PRO A 196 11.53 10.29 0.40
N LYS A 197 12.68 9.62 0.21
CA LYS A 197 13.27 9.40 -1.12
C LYS A 197 12.28 8.66 -2.03
N TYR A 198 12.23 9.04 -3.31
CA TYR A 198 11.25 8.56 -4.30
C TYR A 198 9.79 8.89 -3.98
N SER A 199 9.47 9.75 -3.01
CA SER A 199 8.09 10.21 -2.87
C SER A 199 7.65 11.06 -4.07
N VAL A 200 6.34 11.16 -4.28
CA VAL A 200 5.75 12.04 -5.30
C VAL A 200 5.64 13.44 -4.67
N PRO A 201 6.41 14.44 -5.11
CA PRO A 201 6.47 15.74 -4.41
C PRO A 201 5.17 16.53 -4.48
N LYS A 202 4.43 16.40 -5.59
CA LYS A 202 3.13 17.03 -5.80
C LYS A 202 2.17 16.02 -6.42
N ARG A 203 1.05 15.80 -5.74
CA ARG A 203 -0.03 14.88 -6.16
C ARG A 203 -1.24 15.69 -6.65
N ASP A 204 -0.97 16.72 -7.44
CA ASP A 204 -2.00 17.55 -8.06
C ASP A 204 -2.22 17.14 -9.51
N SER A 205 -3.22 17.75 -10.15
CA SER A 205 -3.55 17.46 -11.54
C SER A 205 -2.44 17.82 -12.52
N ALA A 206 -1.51 18.71 -12.18
CA ALA A 206 -0.46 19.15 -13.10
C ALA A 206 0.36 17.96 -13.59
N LEU A 207 0.71 17.05 -12.68
CA LEU A 207 1.44 15.81 -13.03
C LEU A 207 0.63 14.90 -13.97
N CYS A 208 -0.69 14.78 -13.76
CA CYS A 208 -1.54 13.93 -14.60
C CYS A 208 -1.68 14.50 -16.02
N VAL A 209 -1.79 15.82 -16.15
CA VAL A 209 -2.04 16.49 -17.43
C VAL A 209 -0.80 16.67 -18.29
N GLU A 210 0.41 16.40 -17.77
CA GLU A 210 1.62 16.26 -18.58
C GLU A 210 1.46 15.23 -19.71
N CYS A 211 0.62 14.22 -19.50
CA CYS A 211 0.26 13.23 -20.53
C CYS A 211 -1.23 13.24 -20.90
N HIS A 212 -2.12 13.66 -19.98
CA HIS A 212 -3.57 13.71 -20.19
C HIS A 212 -4.09 15.13 -20.48
N GLU A 213 -3.32 15.91 -21.22
CA GLU A 213 -3.67 17.29 -21.61
C GLU A 213 -5.01 17.34 -22.38
N ASP A 214 -5.27 16.34 -23.22
CA ASP A 214 -6.51 16.21 -23.98
C ASP A 214 -7.74 16.19 -23.07
N LYS A 215 -7.65 15.47 -21.94
CA LYS A 215 -8.71 15.40 -20.93
C LYS A 215 -8.88 16.71 -20.21
N SER A 216 -7.79 17.32 -19.75
CA SER A 216 -7.84 18.63 -19.10
C SER A 216 -8.51 19.67 -19.98
N THR A 217 -8.12 19.70 -21.26
CA THR A 217 -8.64 20.61 -22.27
C THR A 217 -10.12 20.35 -22.57
N ASP A 218 -10.54 19.08 -22.66
CA ASP A 218 -11.95 18.73 -22.84
C ASP A 218 -12.79 19.19 -21.64
N PHE A 219 -12.33 18.91 -20.41
CA PHE A 219 -13.06 19.27 -19.19
C PHE A 219 -13.21 20.78 -19.04
N ALA A 220 -12.14 21.54 -19.33
CA ALA A 220 -12.13 23.00 -19.24
C ALA A 220 -13.11 23.68 -20.22
N LYS A 221 -13.46 23.01 -21.33
CA LYS A 221 -14.44 23.52 -22.31
C LYS A 221 -15.89 23.28 -21.88
N ARG A 222 -16.14 22.41 -20.90
CA ARG A 222 -17.50 22.07 -20.47
C ARG A 222 -18.07 23.12 -19.55
N LYS A 223 -19.39 23.31 -19.65
CA LYS A 223 -20.11 24.26 -18.80
C LYS A 223 -20.09 23.89 -17.30
N TYR A 224 -20.14 22.60 -16.99
CA TYR A 224 -20.11 22.07 -15.63
C TYR A 224 -18.97 21.07 -15.48
N VAL A 225 -18.12 21.30 -14.48
CA VAL A 225 -17.02 20.41 -14.12
C VAL A 225 -17.30 19.85 -12.72
N HIS A 226 -17.13 18.54 -12.55
CA HIS A 226 -17.33 17.89 -11.26
C HIS A 226 -16.30 18.40 -10.25
N GLY A 227 -16.74 18.68 -9.00
CA GLY A 227 -15.93 19.35 -7.98
C GLY A 227 -14.51 18.79 -7.78
N PRO A 228 -14.33 17.46 -7.59
CA PRO A 228 -13.00 16.87 -7.47
C PRO A 228 -12.12 17.10 -8.71
N ILE A 229 -12.69 17.13 -9.90
CA ILE A 229 -11.95 17.39 -11.15
C ILE A 229 -11.55 18.86 -11.24
N ALA A 230 -12.47 19.78 -10.89
CA ALA A 230 -12.15 21.21 -10.81
C ALA A 230 -11.04 21.51 -9.78
N GLY A 231 -10.97 20.72 -8.70
CA GLY A 231 -9.89 20.78 -7.70
C GLY A 231 -8.63 19.99 -8.06
N GLY A 232 -8.57 19.36 -9.24
CA GLY A 232 -7.40 18.58 -9.68
C GLY A 232 -7.17 17.27 -8.90
N MET A 233 -8.19 16.76 -8.23
CA MET A 233 -8.11 15.62 -7.31
C MET A 233 -8.36 14.28 -8.02
N CYS A 234 -7.60 14.00 -9.08
CA CYS A 234 -7.75 12.79 -9.92
C CYS A 234 -7.70 11.49 -9.10
N GLU A 235 -6.81 11.46 -8.10
CA GLU A 235 -6.52 10.26 -7.30
C GLU A 235 -7.58 9.91 -6.23
N VAL A 236 -8.60 10.77 -6.06
CA VAL A 236 -9.76 10.43 -5.22
C VAL A 236 -10.54 9.28 -5.85
N CYS A 237 -10.59 9.25 -7.18
CA CYS A 237 -11.29 8.22 -7.94
C CYS A 237 -10.35 7.17 -8.57
N HIS A 238 -9.18 7.59 -9.04
CA HIS A 238 -8.24 6.74 -9.78
C HIS A 238 -7.02 6.33 -8.94
N ASP A 239 -6.50 5.13 -9.18
CA ASP A 239 -5.19 4.70 -8.69
C ASP A 239 -4.14 4.88 -9.81
N PRO A 240 -3.12 5.75 -9.62
CA PRO A 240 -2.13 6.03 -10.67
C PRO A 240 -1.17 4.86 -10.98
N HIS A 241 -1.18 3.79 -10.17
CA HIS A 241 -0.43 2.57 -10.46
C HIS A 241 -1.31 1.53 -11.17
N GLY A 242 -2.55 1.36 -10.70
CA GLY A 242 -3.47 0.36 -11.21
C GLY A 242 -4.47 -0.10 -10.18
N SER A 243 -5.53 -0.78 -10.63
CA SER A 243 -6.56 -1.32 -9.74
C SER A 243 -7.20 -2.59 -10.30
N ALA A 244 -7.99 -3.28 -9.49
CA ALA A 244 -8.83 -4.38 -9.94
C ALA A 244 -10.06 -3.90 -10.76
N ASN A 245 -10.33 -2.59 -10.77
CA ASN A 245 -11.48 -2.01 -11.46
C ASN A 245 -11.06 -1.35 -12.77
N ARG A 246 -11.95 -1.40 -13.77
CA ARG A 246 -11.74 -0.76 -15.08
C ARG A 246 -11.47 0.73 -14.91
N ALA A 247 -10.70 1.31 -15.83
CA ALA A 247 -10.26 2.71 -15.77
C ALA A 247 -9.51 3.05 -14.46
N GLN A 248 -8.85 2.05 -13.85
CA GLN A 248 -8.03 2.23 -12.67
C GLN A 248 -8.80 2.81 -11.47
N LEU A 249 -10.10 2.54 -11.37
CA LEU A 249 -10.91 3.06 -10.27
C LEU A 249 -10.55 2.41 -8.93
N ARG A 250 -10.50 3.20 -7.87
CA ARG A 250 -10.12 2.70 -6.53
C ARG A 250 -11.14 1.74 -5.93
N MET A 251 -12.38 1.84 -6.36
CA MET A 251 -13.51 1.01 -5.93
C MET A 251 -14.42 0.72 -7.13
N PRO A 252 -15.32 -0.27 -7.03
CA PRO A 252 -16.40 -0.44 -8.00
C PRO A 252 -17.18 0.87 -8.19
N ILE A 253 -17.64 1.14 -9.41
CA ILE A 253 -18.20 2.45 -9.83
C ILE A 253 -19.23 2.98 -8.83
N ASN A 254 -20.28 2.20 -8.53
CA ASN A 254 -21.35 2.67 -7.65
C ASN A 254 -20.86 2.87 -6.21
N THR A 255 -20.04 1.96 -5.69
CA THR A 255 -19.44 2.11 -4.35
C THR A 255 -18.60 3.38 -4.25
N LEU A 256 -17.83 3.71 -5.30
CA LEU A 256 -17.04 4.93 -5.38
C LEU A 256 -17.90 6.18 -5.41
N CYS A 257 -18.96 6.22 -6.21
CA CYS A 257 -19.85 7.37 -6.25
C CYS A 257 -20.57 7.57 -4.91
N LEU A 258 -21.03 6.47 -4.31
CA LEU A 258 -21.82 6.50 -3.07
C LEU A 258 -20.98 6.78 -1.82
N SER A 259 -19.65 6.68 -1.87
CA SER A 259 -18.78 7.08 -0.75
C SER A 259 -18.87 8.59 -0.46
N CYS A 260 -19.26 9.39 -1.45
CA CYS A 260 -19.51 10.84 -1.28
C CYS A 260 -20.99 11.21 -1.49
N HIS A 261 -21.70 10.50 -2.37
CA HIS A 261 -23.10 10.76 -2.69
C HIS A 261 -24.06 9.83 -1.93
N GLU A 262 -23.83 9.63 -0.62
CA GLU A 262 -24.56 8.68 0.21
C GLU A 262 -26.08 8.88 0.19
N ALA A 263 -26.54 10.14 0.13
CA ALA A 263 -27.97 10.48 0.06
C ALA A 263 -28.67 9.87 -1.17
N VAL A 264 -27.94 9.54 -2.24
CA VAL A 264 -28.48 8.85 -3.42
C VAL A 264 -28.82 7.40 -3.11
N ALA A 265 -28.05 6.71 -2.25
CA ALA A 265 -28.33 5.33 -1.84
C ALA A 265 -29.60 5.19 -1.01
N ARG A 266 -30.01 6.25 -0.31
CA ARG A 266 -31.11 6.24 0.67
C ARG A 266 -32.49 6.51 0.06
N ARG A 267 -32.58 6.76 -1.25
CA ARG A 267 -33.86 7.07 -1.93
C ARG A 267 -33.90 6.46 -3.33
N PRO A 268 -35.09 6.18 -3.88
CA PRO A 268 -35.22 5.78 -5.27
C PRO A 268 -34.55 6.80 -6.18
N HIS A 269 -33.57 6.36 -6.96
CA HIS A 269 -32.83 7.21 -7.90
C HIS A 269 -33.30 6.92 -9.32
N ILE A 270 -33.73 7.99 -9.99
CA ILE A 270 -34.50 8.05 -11.24
C ILE A 270 -35.82 7.27 -11.17
N LEU A 271 -36.92 7.97 -11.50
CA LEU A 271 -38.28 7.47 -11.76
C LEU A 271 -38.75 6.29 -10.89
N ARG A 272 -39.75 6.55 -10.04
CA ARG A 272 -40.43 5.47 -9.33
C ARG A 272 -41.26 4.65 -10.33
N THR A 273 -40.92 3.38 -10.49
CA THR A 273 -41.72 2.42 -11.25
C THR A 273 -43.10 2.26 -10.58
N PRO A 274 -44.10 1.70 -11.30
CA PRO A 274 -45.37 1.33 -10.68
C PRO A 274 -45.23 0.36 -9.51
N SER A 275 -44.15 -0.44 -9.46
CA SER A 275 -43.82 -1.32 -8.31
C SER A 275 -43.29 -0.57 -7.09
N GLY A 276 -43.09 0.75 -7.17
CA GLY A 276 -42.55 1.57 -6.09
C GLY A 276 -41.02 1.63 -6.05
N GLU A 277 -40.34 0.92 -6.95
CA GLU A 277 -38.88 0.83 -7.03
C GLU A 277 -38.29 1.94 -7.91
N GLY A 278 -37.01 2.27 -7.76
CA GLY A 278 -36.31 3.16 -8.69
C GLY A 278 -35.97 2.45 -10.00
N HIS A 279 -35.61 3.21 -11.03
CA HIS A 279 -34.99 2.63 -12.23
C HIS A 279 -33.73 1.84 -11.84
N PRO A 280 -33.45 0.68 -12.47
CA PRO A 280 -32.25 -0.08 -12.16
C PRO A 280 -30.99 0.77 -12.34
N VAL A 281 -30.16 0.83 -11.30
CA VAL A 281 -28.84 1.49 -11.29
C VAL A 281 -27.70 0.50 -10.99
N SER A 282 -28.03 -0.79 -10.85
CA SER A 282 -27.14 -1.92 -10.63
C SER A 282 -27.85 -3.25 -10.95
N GLY A 283 -27.10 -4.34 -11.12
CA GLY A 283 -27.65 -5.71 -11.20
C GLY A 283 -28.42 -6.05 -12.49
N ARG A 284 -28.50 -5.10 -13.44
CA ARG A 284 -29.02 -5.30 -14.79
C ARG A 284 -27.94 -4.94 -15.80
N LYS A 285 -27.94 -5.56 -16.98
CA LYS A 285 -26.99 -5.20 -18.04
C LYS A 285 -27.29 -3.81 -18.60
N ASP A 286 -26.22 -3.05 -18.87
CA ASP A 286 -26.32 -1.73 -19.48
C ASP A 286 -26.52 -1.83 -21.00
N PRO A 287 -27.70 -1.48 -21.54
CA PRO A 287 -27.97 -1.56 -22.97
C PRO A 287 -27.08 -0.61 -23.78
N SER A 288 -26.65 0.52 -23.21
CA SER A 288 -25.79 1.51 -23.87
C SER A 288 -24.35 1.00 -24.07
N ALA A 289 -23.97 -0.09 -23.40
CA ALA A 289 -22.62 -0.63 -23.40
C ALA A 289 -22.62 -2.15 -23.60
N SER A 290 -23.55 -2.64 -24.43
CA SER A 290 -23.77 -4.06 -24.74
C SER A 290 -22.49 -4.80 -25.15
N ALA A 291 -21.64 -4.17 -25.96
CA ALA A 291 -20.34 -4.72 -26.39
C ALA A 291 -19.40 -5.05 -25.23
N SER A 292 -19.50 -4.31 -24.12
CA SER A 292 -18.66 -4.51 -22.94
C SER A 292 -19.30 -5.43 -21.89
N GLY A 293 -20.58 -5.79 -22.06
CA GLY A 293 -21.33 -6.60 -21.10
C GLY A 293 -21.43 -6.01 -19.69
N ARG A 294 -21.13 -4.71 -19.52
CA ARG A 294 -21.12 -4.07 -18.20
C ARG A 294 -22.53 -4.01 -17.62
N ASP A 295 -22.60 -4.11 -16.31
CA ASP A 295 -23.85 -3.84 -15.60
C ASP A 295 -24.11 -2.33 -15.56
N MET A 296 -25.39 -1.99 -15.41
CA MET A 296 -25.87 -0.65 -15.18
C MET A 296 -25.16 -0.06 -13.96
N SER A 297 -24.76 1.19 -14.06
CA SER A 297 -24.04 1.91 -13.02
C SER A 297 -24.32 3.41 -13.10
N CYS A 298 -23.81 4.18 -12.15
CA CYS A 298 -23.92 5.64 -12.20
C CYS A 298 -23.44 6.24 -13.53
N ILE A 299 -22.38 5.65 -14.12
CA ILE A 299 -21.79 6.17 -15.37
C ILE A 299 -22.53 5.75 -16.65
N SER A 300 -23.59 4.95 -16.52
CA SER A 300 -24.48 4.65 -17.64
C SER A 300 -25.35 5.86 -18.01
N CYS A 301 -25.56 6.75 -17.05
CA CYS A 301 -26.34 7.98 -17.23
C CYS A 301 -25.54 9.25 -16.95
N HIS A 302 -24.52 9.19 -16.07
CA HIS A 302 -23.73 10.36 -15.68
C HIS A 302 -22.28 10.33 -16.21
N ASN A 303 -21.75 11.47 -16.60
CA ASN A 303 -20.34 11.69 -16.85
C ASN A 303 -19.67 12.12 -15.52
N PRO A 304 -18.74 11.33 -14.96
CA PRO A 304 -18.14 11.62 -13.67
C PRO A 304 -17.13 12.78 -13.69
N HIS A 305 -16.80 13.31 -14.88
CA HIS A 305 -15.79 14.36 -15.03
C HIS A 305 -16.40 15.74 -15.27
N ALA A 306 -17.08 15.90 -16.40
CA ALA A 306 -17.59 17.19 -16.86
C ALA A 306 -18.68 16.99 -17.93
N ALA A 307 -19.57 17.97 -18.06
CA ALA A 307 -20.64 17.97 -19.04
C ALA A 307 -21.15 19.39 -19.31
N ASP A 308 -21.91 19.56 -20.39
CA ASP A 308 -22.53 20.84 -20.73
C ASP A 308 -23.89 21.04 -20.04
N VAL A 309 -24.35 20.01 -19.32
CA VAL A 309 -25.64 19.98 -18.61
C VAL A 309 -25.45 19.77 -17.10
N ARG A 310 -26.33 20.40 -16.30
CA ARG A 310 -26.18 20.53 -14.84
C ARG A 310 -26.06 19.19 -14.08
N TYR A 311 -26.72 18.14 -14.58
CA TYR A 311 -26.72 16.82 -13.93
C TYR A 311 -25.71 15.86 -14.54
N PHE A 312 -24.79 16.37 -15.35
CA PHE A 312 -23.73 15.57 -15.97
C PHE A 312 -24.27 14.41 -16.81
N PHE A 313 -25.38 14.56 -17.52
CA PHE A 313 -25.88 13.45 -18.33
C PHE A 313 -24.88 13.11 -19.45
N VAL A 314 -24.69 11.80 -19.67
CA VAL A 314 -23.91 11.31 -20.82
C VAL A 314 -24.47 11.87 -22.12
N ASN A 315 -23.60 12.08 -23.11
CA ASN A 315 -23.94 12.71 -24.39
C ASN A 315 -24.53 14.12 -24.29
N ASN A 316 -24.41 14.80 -23.14
CA ASN A 316 -24.97 16.12 -22.89
C ASN A 316 -26.47 16.23 -23.17
N ALA A 317 -27.23 15.16 -22.88
CA ALA A 317 -28.68 15.17 -23.01
C ALA A 317 -29.29 16.26 -22.10
N GLU A 318 -29.81 17.34 -22.68
CA GLU A 318 -30.45 18.43 -21.90
C GLU A 318 -31.78 17.98 -21.30
N GLU A 319 -32.54 17.23 -22.08
CA GLU A 319 -33.84 16.71 -21.70
C GLU A 319 -33.76 15.29 -21.16
N ARG A 320 -34.45 15.03 -20.03
CA ARG A 320 -34.47 13.71 -19.38
C ARG A 320 -34.96 12.60 -20.32
N MET A 321 -35.91 12.92 -21.19
CA MET A 321 -36.46 11.93 -22.14
C MET A 321 -35.45 11.50 -23.20
N ALA A 322 -34.54 12.39 -23.61
CA ALA A 322 -33.47 12.04 -24.55
C ALA A 322 -32.52 10.99 -23.94
N LEU A 323 -32.26 11.06 -22.63
CA LEU A 323 -31.51 10.05 -21.90
C LEU A 323 -32.24 8.70 -21.88
N CYS A 324 -33.56 8.70 -21.66
CA CYS A 324 -34.36 7.47 -21.66
C CYS A 324 -34.33 6.77 -23.03
N GLN A 325 -34.43 7.53 -24.12
CA GLN A 325 -34.42 7.02 -25.49
C GLN A 325 -33.11 6.30 -25.87
N MET A 326 -31.99 6.59 -25.19
CA MET A 326 -30.72 5.89 -25.43
C MET A 326 -30.82 4.37 -25.21
N CYS A 327 -31.72 3.93 -24.34
CA CYS A 327 -31.91 2.50 -24.03
C CYS A 327 -33.34 2.03 -24.34
N HIS A 328 -34.31 2.93 -24.31
CA HIS A 328 -35.72 2.65 -24.58
C HIS A 328 -36.16 3.19 -25.94
N ASN A 329 -35.35 2.93 -26.97
CA ASN A 329 -35.68 3.28 -28.34
C ASN A 329 -36.73 2.30 -28.87
N LYS A 330 -38.01 2.65 -28.71
CA LYS A 330 -39.11 2.11 -29.50
C LYS A 330 -39.58 3.19 -30.46
#